data_AF-A0A7U9E1C0-F1
#
_entry.id   AF-A0A7U9E1C0-F1
#
_cell.length_a   1.000
_cell.length_b   1.000
_cell.length_c   1.000
_cell.angle_alpha   90.00
_cell.angle_beta   90.00
_cell.angle_gamma   90.00
#
_symmetry.space_group_name_H-M   'P 1'
#
loop_
_entity.id
_entity.type
_entity.pdbx_description
1 polymer ?
#
loop_
_entity_poly.entity_id
_entity_poly.type
_entity_poly.pdbx_seq_one_letter_code
_entity_poly.pdbx_strand_id
1 'polypeptide(L)'
;MDRVLDEAVETAKKLVELYKKEADKYKRLAEMERDRRREVEARLRNCSKLLGEGPDLEAKLDSMIPDLVRAAASLPPPPEVSELQARLEATEKDRDAFAELLDIATKKRDAALRARDAVTARLESRRREDEQLPGDADALKARLHAPTLRGVLEQAQRHCFSLVITADMDETKKLEHHKKAPHWCDRLAATLATMQLYAETKDLAQARGGRGGPDLANLKAYCTSQPFPLLADDKVVLSEGQTASSSPRGKAQRTLRVPEYIDSSGRALMLEHVRIGDGAPPAPRLHYLDDTDRSGQLVIGFFGDHRYNAGTN
;
A
#
# COMPACT_ATOMS: atom_id res chain seq x y z
N MET A 1 43.51 102.09 65.99
CA MET A 1 43.51 102.39 64.54
C MET A 1 43.60 101.12 63.70
N ASP A 2 44.42 100.13 64.07
CA ASP A 2 44.63 98.91 63.26
C ASP A 2 43.39 98.06 62.97
N ARG A 3 42.48 97.86 63.94
CA ARG A 3 41.25 97.06 63.72
C ARG A 3 40.32 97.63 62.65
N VAL A 4 40.24 98.96 62.55
CA VAL A 4 39.36 99.64 61.59
C VAL A 4 39.93 99.55 60.17
N LEU A 5 41.27 99.57 60.05
CA LEU A 5 41.94 99.39 58.75
C LEU A 5 41.79 97.94 58.25
N ASP A 6 41.94 96.95 59.13
CA ASP A 6 41.77 95.54 58.77
C ASP A 6 40.32 95.22 58.34
N GLU A 7 39.33 95.77 59.05
CA GLU A 7 37.92 95.64 58.65
C GLU A 7 37.65 96.32 57.30
N ALA A 8 38.23 97.49 57.04
CA ALA A 8 38.08 98.19 55.75
C ALA A 8 38.72 97.40 54.60
N VAL A 9 39.91 96.83 54.81
CA VAL A 9 40.60 95.99 53.81
C VAL A 9 39.81 94.71 53.54
N GLU A 10 39.27 94.07 54.57
CA GLU A 10 38.49 92.84 54.40
C GLU A 10 37.14 93.12 53.73
N THR A 11 36.53 94.26 54.00
CA THR A 11 35.32 94.72 53.31
C THR A 11 35.62 95.03 51.83
N ALA A 12 36.76 95.68 51.54
CA ALA A 12 37.19 95.94 50.16
C ALA A 12 37.48 94.65 49.39
N LYS A 13 38.13 93.66 49.99
CA LYS A 13 38.33 92.33 49.38
C LYS A 13 37.02 91.63 49.08
N LYS A 14 36.06 91.65 50.01
CA LYS A 14 34.72 91.09 49.79
C LYS A 14 33.99 91.80 48.66
N LEU A 15 34.13 93.12 48.54
CA LEU A 15 33.54 93.91 47.46
C LEU A 15 34.16 93.56 46.10
N VAL A 16 35.48 93.41 46.03
CA VAL A 16 36.20 92.99 44.81
C VAL A 16 35.78 91.58 44.39
N GLU A 17 35.67 90.65 45.33
CA GLU A 17 35.19 89.29 45.03
C GLU A 17 33.73 89.28 44.59
N LEU A 18 32.88 90.15 45.13
CA LEU A 18 31.51 90.33 44.66
C LEU A 18 31.48 90.80 43.19
N TYR A 19 32.24 91.86 42.87
CA TYR A 19 32.29 92.40 41.50
C TYR A 19 32.93 91.44 40.49
N LYS A 20 33.91 90.63 40.91
CA LYS A 20 34.43 89.54 40.05
C LYS A 20 33.35 88.51 39.74
N LYS A 21 32.59 88.08 40.75
CA LYS A 21 31.46 87.14 40.54
C LYS A 21 30.39 87.74 39.63
N GLU A 22 30.07 89.02 39.77
CA GLU A 22 29.15 89.70 38.86
C GLU A 22 29.71 89.80 37.44
N ALA A 23 30.98 90.15 37.27
CA ALA A 23 31.62 90.20 35.97
C ALA A 23 31.62 88.82 35.27
N ASP A 24 31.91 87.75 36.01
CA ASP A 24 31.86 86.38 35.47
C ASP A 24 30.44 85.94 35.15
N LYS A 25 29.44 86.34 35.95
CA LYS A 25 28.02 86.13 35.64
C LYS A 25 27.65 86.78 34.32
N TYR A 26 28.02 88.04 34.11
CA TYR A 26 27.71 88.75 32.86
C TYR A 26 28.49 88.21 31.65
N LYS A 27 29.73 87.74 31.84
CA LYS A 27 30.47 87.03 30.77
C LYS A 27 29.76 85.74 30.34
N ARG A 28 29.30 84.93 31.29
CA ARG A 28 28.54 83.69 30.98
C ARG A 28 27.24 84.00 30.27
N LEU A 29 26.51 85.03 30.70
CA LEU A 29 25.29 85.48 30.02
C LEU A 29 25.56 85.92 28.58
N ALA A 30 26.66 86.67 28.35
CA ALA A 30 27.05 87.10 27.01
C ALA A 30 27.47 85.92 26.11
N GLU A 31 28.09 84.87 26.66
CA GLU A 31 28.45 83.65 25.95
C GLU A 31 27.20 82.84 25.57
N MET A 32 26.26 82.64 26.50
CA MET A 32 24.98 81.97 26.21
C MET A 32 24.19 82.70 25.11
N GLU A 33 24.17 84.03 25.10
CA GLU A 33 23.50 84.79 24.02
C GLU A 33 24.20 84.64 22.66
N ARG A 34 25.53 84.51 22.64
CA ARG A 34 26.25 84.23 21.38
C ARG A 34 25.93 82.85 20.85
N ASP A 35 25.86 81.84 21.72
CA ASP A 35 25.51 80.48 21.31
C ASP A 35 24.06 80.39 20.85
N ARG A 36 23.13 81.07 21.55
CA ARG A 36 21.73 81.20 21.12
C ARG A 36 21.62 81.84 19.74
N ARG A 37 22.39 82.90 19.47
CA ARG A 37 22.43 83.54 18.14
C ARG A 37 22.96 82.59 17.07
N ARG A 38 24.05 81.86 17.35
CA ARG A 38 24.60 80.85 16.42
C ARG A 38 23.60 79.75 16.09
N GLU A 39 22.83 79.29 17.09
CA GLU A 39 21.79 78.29 16.88
C GLU A 39 20.65 78.82 16.01
N VAL A 40 20.18 80.04 16.27
CA VAL A 40 19.15 80.69 15.45
C VAL A 40 19.63 80.88 14.02
N GLU A 41 20.87 81.32 13.81
CA GLU A 41 21.47 81.45 12.47
C GLU A 41 21.60 80.10 11.76
N ALA A 42 21.96 79.02 12.47
CA ALA A 42 22.02 77.68 11.89
C ALA A 42 20.63 77.20 11.45
N ARG A 43 19.59 77.44 12.26
CA ARG A 43 18.21 77.13 11.89
C ARG A 43 17.75 77.96 10.68
N LEU A 44 18.07 79.24 10.64
CA LEU A 44 17.78 80.12 9.49
C LEU A 44 18.44 79.62 8.20
N ARG A 45 19.71 79.19 8.26
CA ARG A 45 20.41 78.59 7.12
C ARG A 45 19.71 77.32 6.64
N ASN A 46 19.29 76.44 7.55
CA ASN A 46 18.55 75.23 7.20
C ASN A 46 17.20 75.55 6.55
N CYS A 47 16.42 76.47 7.12
CA CYS A 47 15.15 76.89 6.52
C CYS A 47 15.35 77.51 5.12
N SER A 48 16.41 78.32 4.95
CA SER A 48 16.72 78.93 3.66
C SER A 48 17.11 77.89 2.61
N LYS A 49 17.84 76.84 3.01
CA LYS A 49 18.17 75.71 2.14
C LYS A 49 16.91 74.97 1.68
N LEU A 50 16.01 74.65 2.61
CA LEU A 50 14.73 73.99 2.30
C LEU A 50 13.84 74.85 1.39
N LEU A 51 13.81 76.17 1.60
CA LEU A 51 13.10 77.10 0.72
C LEU A 51 13.72 77.17 -0.68
N GLY A 52 15.03 76.98 -0.81
CA GLY A 52 15.71 76.89 -2.10
C GLY A 52 15.44 75.59 -2.87
N GLU A 53 15.21 74.48 -2.15
CA GLU A 53 14.87 73.17 -2.73
C GLU A 53 13.37 73.01 -3.04
N GLY A 54 12.51 73.84 -2.43
CA GLY A 54 11.05 73.83 -2.61
C GLY A 54 10.60 73.96 -4.08
N PRO A 55 11.09 74.94 -4.86
CA PRO A 55 10.67 75.13 -6.25
C PRO A 55 10.97 73.92 -7.15
N ASP A 56 12.10 73.24 -6.94
CA ASP A 56 12.46 72.05 -7.73
C ASP A 56 11.55 70.86 -7.39
N LEU A 57 11.16 70.70 -6.12
CA LEU A 57 10.21 69.68 -5.69
C LEU A 57 8.80 69.95 -6.19
N GLU A 58 8.35 71.20 -6.14
CA GLU A 58 7.06 71.64 -6.70
C GLU A 58 7.03 71.41 -8.22
N ALA A 59 8.07 71.83 -8.95
CA ALA A 59 8.16 71.61 -10.39
C ALA A 59 8.15 70.11 -10.76
N LYS A 60 8.79 69.26 -9.96
CA LYS A 60 8.79 67.81 -10.17
C LYS A 60 7.40 67.20 -9.92
N LEU A 61 6.71 67.66 -8.89
CA LEU A 61 5.34 67.25 -8.59
C LEU A 61 4.38 67.69 -9.72
N ASP A 62 4.48 68.95 -10.15
CA ASP A 62 3.69 69.52 -11.24
C ASP A 62 3.92 68.79 -12.57
N SER A 63 5.15 68.32 -12.82
CA SER A 63 5.48 67.48 -13.98
C SER A 63 4.79 66.09 -13.92
N MET A 64 4.62 65.52 -12.72
CA MET A 64 4.02 64.19 -12.54
C MET A 64 2.49 64.20 -12.50
N ILE A 65 1.87 65.32 -12.11
CA ILE A 65 0.41 65.45 -11.99
C ILE A 65 -0.32 65.08 -13.30
N PRO A 66 0.08 65.55 -14.50
CA PRO A 66 -0.60 65.21 -15.75
C PRO A 66 -0.62 63.70 -16.04
N ASP A 67 0.47 63.01 -15.72
CA ASP A 67 0.59 61.56 -15.95
C ASP A 67 -0.27 60.78 -14.95
N LEU A 68 -0.33 61.21 -13.68
CA LEU A 68 -1.22 60.64 -12.67
C LEU A 68 -2.70 60.87 -13.02
N VAL A 69 -3.04 62.06 -13.51
CA VAL A 69 -4.40 62.40 -13.96
C VAL A 69 -4.79 61.54 -15.17
N ARG A 70 -3.88 61.35 -16.13
CA ARG A 70 -4.11 60.50 -17.31
C ARG A 70 -4.27 59.03 -16.92
N ALA A 71 -3.44 58.53 -16.01
CA ALA A 71 -3.53 57.16 -15.50
C ALA A 71 -4.83 56.93 -14.73
N ALA A 72 -5.26 57.91 -13.92
CA ALA A 72 -6.55 57.86 -13.21
C ALA A 72 -7.75 57.88 -14.18
N ALA A 73 -7.68 58.67 -15.26
CA ALA A 73 -8.74 58.76 -16.27
C ALA A 73 -8.85 57.49 -17.15
N SER A 74 -7.78 56.68 -17.26
CA SER A 74 -7.80 55.41 -17.97
C SER A 74 -8.21 54.21 -17.11
N LEU A 75 -8.47 54.41 -15.81
CA LEU A 75 -9.00 53.35 -14.97
C LEU A 75 -10.47 53.10 -15.34
N PRO A 76 -10.89 51.83 -15.46
CA PRO A 76 -12.32 51.54 -15.58
C PRO A 76 -13.05 52.08 -14.35
N PRO A 77 -14.31 52.55 -14.49
CA PRO A 77 -15.09 52.97 -13.34
C PRO A 77 -15.15 51.82 -12.33
N PRO A 78 -14.98 52.09 -11.02
CA PRO A 78 -15.13 51.05 -10.02
C PRO A 78 -16.51 50.41 -10.18
N PRO A 79 -16.62 49.08 -10.08
CA PRO A 79 -17.92 48.42 -10.15
C PRO A 79 -18.83 49.04 -9.08
N GLU A 80 -20.11 49.23 -9.42
CA GLU A 80 -21.02 49.84 -8.47
C GLU A 80 -21.09 49.00 -7.20
N VAL A 81 -21.24 49.67 -6.05
CA VAL A 81 -21.38 48.99 -4.75
C VAL A 81 -22.54 47.98 -4.78
N SER A 82 -23.60 48.28 -5.54
CA SER A 82 -24.74 47.40 -5.81
C SER A 82 -24.34 46.11 -6.53
N GLU A 83 -23.45 46.19 -7.52
CA GLU A 83 -22.93 45.02 -8.26
C GLU A 83 -22.04 44.15 -7.36
N LEU A 84 -21.17 44.77 -6.55
CA LEU A 84 -20.33 44.05 -5.60
C LEU A 84 -21.15 43.36 -4.51
N GLN A 85 -22.22 44.01 -4.02
CA GLN A 85 -23.15 43.41 -3.06
C GLN A 85 -23.89 42.22 -3.66
N ALA A 86 -24.41 42.35 -4.89
CA ALA A 86 -25.07 41.25 -5.57
C ALA A 86 -24.13 40.06 -5.83
N ARG A 87 -22.86 40.33 -6.17
CA ARG A 87 -21.83 39.29 -6.35
C ARG A 87 -21.48 38.60 -5.03
N LEU A 88 -21.37 39.35 -3.93
CA LEU A 88 -21.13 38.77 -2.61
C LEU A 88 -22.28 37.85 -2.20
N GLU A 89 -23.52 38.30 -2.31
CA GLU A 89 -24.70 37.49 -2.00
C GLU A 89 -24.78 36.23 -2.86
N ALA A 90 -24.44 36.31 -4.15
CA ALA A 90 -24.37 35.15 -5.03
C ALA A 90 -23.29 34.15 -4.56
N THR A 91 -22.09 34.62 -4.23
CA THR A 91 -21.02 33.76 -3.73
C THR A 91 -21.31 33.14 -2.37
N GLU A 92 -22.03 33.86 -1.49
CA GLU A 92 -22.46 33.31 -0.20
C GLU A 92 -23.50 32.21 -0.38
N LYS A 93 -24.47 32.40 -1.30
CA LYS A 93 -25.44 31.35 -1.67
C LYS A 93 -24.75 30.13 -2.27
N ASP A 94 -23.77 30.33 -3.15
CA ASP A 94 -23.00 29.22 -3.74
C ASP A 94 -22.20 28.47 -2.68
N ARG A 95 -21.53 29.18 -1.76
CA ARG A 95 -20.80 28.58 -0.63
C ARG A 95 -21.72 27.71 0.22
N ASP A 96 -22.89 28.22 0.56
CA ASP A 96 -23.84 27.50 1.41
C ASP A 96 -24.39 26.25 0.69
N ALA A 97 -24.67 26.35 -0.63
CA ALA A 97 -25.04 25.20 -1.45
C ALA A 97 -23.93 24.15 -1.54
N PHE A 98 -22.67 24.56 -1.69
CA PHE A 98 -21.53 23.64 -1.68
C PHE A 98 -21.33 22.97 -0.31
N ALA A 99 -21.53 23.69 0.79
CA ALA A 99 -21.46 23.14 2.13
C ALA A 99 -22.52 22.04 2.35
N GLU A 100 -23.75 22.26 1.87
CA GLU A 100 -24.82 21.25 1.94
C GLU A 100 -24.51 20.02 1.08
N LEU A 101 -24.03 20.22 -0.15
CA LEU A 101 -23.61 19.12 -1.02
C LEU A 101 -22.46 18.31 -0.42
N LEU A 102 -21.49 18.97 0.24
CA LEU A 102 -20.37 18.32 0.90
C LEU A 102 -20.84 17.47 2.09
N ASP A 103 -21.79 17.97 2.88
CA ASP A 103 -22.39 17.22 3.99
C ASP A 103 -23.13 15.97 3.48
N ILE A 104 -23.94 16.12 2.42
CA ILE A 104 -24.63 14.99 1.77
C ILE A 104 -23.62 13.96 1.23
N ALA A 105 -22.55 14.42 0.56
CA ALA A 105 -21.52 13.55 0.02
C ALA A 105 -20.76 12.82 1.13
N THR A 106 -20.46 13.49 2.24
CA THR A 106 -19.78 12.91 3.41
C THR A 106 -20.67 11.86 4.06
N LYS A 107 -21.96 12.14 4.27
CA LYS A 107 -22.94 11.17 4.79
C LYS A 107 -23.06 9.94 3.90
N LYS A 108 -23.10 10.12 2.57
CA LYS A 108 -23.10 9.00 1.60
C LYS A 108 -21.82 8.18 1.66
N ARG A 109 -20.66 8.83 1.71
CA ARG A 109 -19.36 8.15 1.86
C ARG A 109 -19.30 7.32 3.14
N ASP A 110 -19.70 7.89 4.27
CA ASP A 110 -19.66 7.20 5.56
C ASP A 110 -20.67 6.04 5.62
N ALA A 111 -21.83 6.18 4.98
CA ALA A 111 -22.77 5.08 4.81
C ALA A 111 -22.19 3.96 3.91
N ALA A 112 -21.49 4.31 2.84
CA ALA A 112 -20.82 3.34 1.96
C ALA A 112 -19.67 2.62 2.68
N LEU A 113 -18.87 3.33 3.49
CA LEU A 113 -17.83 2.73 4.32
C LEU A 113 -18.43 1.76 5.34
N ARG A 114 -19.50 2.14 6.05
CA ARG A 114 -20.21 1.25 6.97
C ARG A 114 -20.80 0.02 6.27
N ALA A 115 -21.36 0.19 5.08
CA ALA A 115 -21.88 -0.93 4.29
C ALA A 115 -20.76 -1.88 3.85
N ARG A 116 -19.63 -1.34 3.38
CA ARG A 116 -18.43 -2.11 3.04
C ARG A 116 -17.91 -2.86 4.25
N ASP A 117 -17.72 -2.19 5.37
CA ASP A 117 -17.17 -2.81 6.59
C ASP A 117 -18.11 -3.88 7.14
N ALA A 118 -19.43 -3.70 7.03
CA ALA A 118 -20.41 -4.74 7.35
C ALA A 118 -20.34 -5.94 6.39
N VAL A 119 -20.10 -5.72 5.10
CA VAL A 119 -19.87 -6.80 4.13
C VAL A 119 -18.56 -7.53 4.42
N THR A 120 -17.47 -6.79 4.69
CA THR A 120 -16.18 -7.35 5.08
C THR A 120 -16.32 -8.19 6.35
N ALA A 121 -17.00 -7.70 7.38
CA ALA A 121 -17.23 -8.44 8.61
C ALA A 121 -18.05 -9.73 8.39
N ARG A 122 -19.05 -9.71 7.50
CA ARG A 122 -19.83 -10.90 7.11
C ARG A 122 -19.00 -11.90 6.31
N LEU A 123 -18.10 -11.42 5.45
CA LEU A 123 -17.18 -12.27 4.70
C LEU A 123 -16.14 -12.89 5.63
N GLU A 124 -15.61 -12.13 6.60
CA GLU A 124 -14.71 -12.64 7.62
C GLU A 124 -15.39 -13.63 8.56
N SER A 125 -16.64 -13.40 8.94
CA SER A 125 -17.40 -14.36 9.75
C SER A 125 -17.69 -15.64 8.97
N ARG A 126 -18.12 -15.53 7.70
CA ARG A 126 -18.30 -16.70 6.83
C ARG A 126 -16.99 -17.44 6.58
N ARG A 127 -15.89 -16.72 6.38
CA ARG A 127 -14.55 -17.33 6.24
C ARG A 127 -14.12 -18.06 7.50
N ARG A 128 -14.37 -17.51 8.69
CA ARG A 128 -14.12 -18.20 9.97
C ARG A 128 -15.05 -19.41 10.13
N GLU A 129 -16.30 -19.31 9.73
CA GLU A 129 -17.25 -20.44 9.72
C GLU A 129 -16.79 -21.55 8.75
N ASP A 130 -16.33 -21.20 7.55
CA ASP A 130 -15.73 -22.12 6.56
C ASP A 130 -14.38 -22.70 7.05
N GLU A 131 -13.60 -21.95 7.84
CA GLU A 131 -12.38 -22.42 8.52
C GLU A 131 -12.68 -23.34 9.73
N GLN A 132 -13.89 -23.29 10.30
CA GLN A 132 -14.31 -24.08 11.47
C GLN A 132 -15.07 -25.37 11.12
N LEU A 133 -15.73 -25.45 9.97
CA LEU A 133 -16.19 -26.72 9.41
C LEU A 133 -14.96 -27.50 8.89
N PRO A 134 -14.81 -28.81 9.14
CA PRO A 134 -13.80 -29.59 8.46
C PRO A 134 -14.03 -29.35 6.97
N GLY A 135 -13.09 -28.69 6.29
CA GLY A 135 -13.22 -28.39 4.88
C GLY A 135 -13.57 -29.68 4.14
N ASP A 136 -14.38 -29.61 3.08
CA ASP A 136 -14.84 -30.80 2.37
C ASP A 136 -13.70 -31.80 2.06
N ALA A 137 -12.48 -31.29 1.89
CA ALA A 137 -11.24 -32.06 1.78
C ALA A 137 -10.84 -32.87 3.04
N ASP A 138 -10.93 -32.33 4.26
CA ASP A 138 -10.62 -33.06 5.50
C ASP A 138 -11.65 -34.13 5.80
N ALA A 139 -12.94 -33.82 5.59
CA ALA A 139 -14.01 -34.79 5.73
C ALA A 139 -13.86 -35.93 4.70
N LEU A 140 -13.48 -35.61 3.46
CA LEU A 140 -13.19 -36.61 2.44
C LEU A 140 -11.92 -37.41 2.79
N LYS A 141 -10.83 -36.75 3.21
CA LYS A 141 -9.60 -37.41 3.67
C LYS A 141 -9.90 -38.46 4.74
N ALA A 142 -10.75 -38.12 5.72
CA ALA A 142 -11.16 -39.05 6.76
C ALA A 142 -11.93 -40.27 6.22
N ARG A 143 -12.78 -40.10 5.19
CA ARG A 143 -13.46 -41.21 4.49
C ARG A 143 -12.51 -42.08 3.68
N LEU A 144 -11.45 -41.48 3.13
CA LEU A 144 -10.42 -42.18 2.35
C LEU A 144 -9.41 -42.92 3.23
N HIS A 145 -9.36 -42.61 4.52
CA HIS A 145 -8.41 -43.24 5.43
C HIS A 145 -8.64 -44.77 5.50
N ALA A 146 -7.55 -45.51 5.31
CA ALA A 146 -7.51 -46.96 5.43
C ALA A 146 -6.14 -47.40 5.96
N PRO A 147 -6.04 -48.56 6.63
CA PRO A 147 -4.78 -49.05 7.18
C PRO A 147 -3.75 -49.47 6.11
N THR A 148 -4.20 -49.68 4.87
CA THR A 148 -3.35 -50.08 3.75
C THR A 148 -3.43 -49.08 2.60
N LEU A 149 -2.34 -48.93 1.84
CA LEU A 149 -2.28 -48.05 0.69
C LEU A 149 -3.29 -48.46 -0.38
N ARG A 150 -3.46 -49.77 -0.59
CA ARG A 150 -4.50 -50.32 -1.43
C ARG A 150 -5.89 -49.92 -0.94
N GLY A 151 -6.13 -50.02 0.36
CA GLY A 151 -7.40 -49.63 0.97
C GLY A 151 -7.74 -48.16 0.71
N VAL A 152 -6.75 -47.26 0.76
CA VAL A 152 -6.96 -45.84 0.45
C VAL A 152 -7.40 -45.64 -1.00
N LEU A 153 -6.77 -46.34 -1.96
CA LEU A 153 -7.17 -46.30 -3.37
C LEU A 153 -8.58 -46.90 -3.59
N GLU A 154 -8.91 -47.99 -2.91
CA GLU A 154 -10.24 -48.60 -2.97
C GLU A 154 -11.33 -47.68 -2.40
N GLN A 155 -11.04 -46.94 -1.32
CA GLN A 155 -11.97 -45.92 -0.81
C GLN A 155 -12.10 -44.74 -1.78
N ALA A 156 -11.01 -44.34 -2.43
CA ALA A 156 -11.07 -43.29 -3.45
C ALA A 156 -11.92 -43.72 -4.66
N GLN A 157 -11.83 -44.98 -5.10
CA GLN A 157 -12.71 -45.52 -6.15
C GLN A 157 -14.20 -45.45 -5.79
N ARG A 158 -14.53 -45.51 -4.50
CA ARG A 158 -15.93 -45.47 -4.01
C ARG A 158 -16.44 -44.06 -3.76
N HIS A 159 -15.57 -43.14 -3.37
CA HIS A 159 -15.97 -41.83 -2.85
C HIS A 159 -15.53 -40.64 -3.71
N CYS A 160 -14.60 -40.83 -4.64
CA CYS A 160 -14.06 -39.77 -5.49
C CYS A 160 -14.51 -39.96 -6.94
N PHE A 161 -15.65 -39.38 -7.31
CA PHE A 161 -16.26 -39.57 -8.63
C PHE A 161 -15.53 -38.84 -9.76
N SER A 162 -14.69 -37.87 -9.43
CA SER A 162 -13.88 -37.13 -10.40
C SER A 162 -12.49 -37.77 -10.58
N LEU A 163 -12.20 -38.84 -9.83
CA LEU A 163 -10.95 -39.59 -9.94
C LEU A 163 -11.18 -40.93 -10.63
N VAL A 164 -10.43 -41.16 -11.70
CA VAL A 164 -10.41 -42.44 -12.41
C VAL A 164 -9.15 -43.20 -12.04
N ILE A 165 -9.27 -44.26 -11.25
CA ILE A 165 -8.11 -45.03 -10.77
C ILE A 165 -7.83 -46.19 -11.72
N THR A 166 -6.81 -46.03 -12.56
CA THR A 166 -6.28 -47.07 -13.46
C THR A 166 -4.95 -47.65 -12.98
N ALA A 167 -4.44 -47.16 -11.86
CA ALA A 167 -3.21 -47.62 -11.23
C ALA A 167 -3.25 -49.12 -10.92
N ASP A 168 -2.11 -49.78 -11.11
CA ASP A 168 -1.93 -51.19 -10.79
C ASP A 168 -1.81 -51.38 -9.27
N MET A 169 -2.72 -52.16 -8.69
CA MET A 169 -2.76 -52.43 -7.26
C MET A 169 -1.58 -53.29 -6.79
N ASP A 170 -0.97 -54.08 -7.68
CA ASP A 170 0.19 -54.90 -7.33
C ASP A 170 1.44 -54.03 -7.08
N GLU A 171 1.57 -52.92 -7.80
CA GLU A 171 2.64 -51.94 -7.54
C GLU A 171 2.47 -51.25 -6.18
N THR A 172 1.21 -50.99 -5.81
CA THR A 172 0.87 -50.41 -4.49
C THR A 172 1.18 -51.40 -3.36
N LYS A 173 0.87 -52.68 -3.56
CA LYS A 173 1.08 -53.75 -2.58
C LYS A 173 2.54 -53.90 -2.15
N LYS A 174 3.50 -53.66 -3.05
CA LYS A 174 4.95 -53.70 -2.75
C LYS A 174 5.36 -52.74 -1.63
N LEU A 175 4.59 -51.67 -1.41
CA LEU A 175 4.89 -50.64 -0.42
C LEU A 175 4.26 -50.91 0.96
N GLU A 176 3.30 -51.83 1.07
CA GLU A 176 2.46 -51.99 2.27
C GLU A 176 3.24 -52.42 3.52
N HIS A 177 4.27 -53.23 3.36
CA HIS A 177 5.08 -53.73 4.48
C HIS A 177 6.17 -52.76 4.92
N HIS A 178 6.31 -51.61 4.26
CA HIS A 178 7.33 -50.65 4.60
C HIS A 178 6.98 -49.92 5.91
N LYS A 179 7.98 -49.65 6.77
CA LYS A 179 7.78 -48.96 8.06
C LYS A 179 7.10 -47.59 7.97
N LYS A 180 7.20 -46.92 6.81
CA LYS A 180 6.56 -45.62 6.54
C LYS A 180 5.17 -45.75 5.87
N ALA A 181 4.68 -46.97 5.62
CA ALA A 181 3.40 -47.18 4.95
C ALA A 181 2.22 -46.47 5.64
N PRO A 182 2.08 -46.46 6.98
CA PRO A 182 1.01 -45.71 7.64
C PRO A 182 1.04 -44.21 7.34
N HIS A 183 2.24 -43.62 7.32
CA HIS A 183 2.43 -42.21 6.96
C HIS A 183 2.09 -41.95 5.48
N TRP A 184 2.44 -42.89 4.60
CA TRP A 184 2.09 -42.80 3.19
C TRP A 184 0.59 -42.97 2.95
N CYS A 185 -0.12 -43.79 3.75
CA CYS A 185 -1.58 -43.88 3.70
C CYS A 185 -2.22 -42.53 4.00
N ASP A 186 -1.80 -41.85 5.07
CA ASP A 186 -2.32 -40.53 5.44
C ASP A 186 -2.07 -39.48 4.34
N ARG A 187 -0.85 -39.48 3.78
CA ARG A 187 -0.49 -38.57 2.68
C ARG A 187 -1.22 -38.87 1.39
N LEU A 188 -1.42 -40.15 1.07
CA LEU A 188 -2.17 -40.57 -0.11
C LEU A 188 -3.64 -40.16 0.03
N ALA A 189 -4.26 -40.36 1.20
CA ALA A 189 -5.63 -39.92 1.46
C ALA A 189 -5.77 -38.39 1.34
N ALA A 190 -4.83 -37.62 1.91
CA ALA A 190 -4.80 -36.17 1.76
C ALA A 190 -4.66 -35.73 0.29
N THR A 191 -3.78 -36.41 -0.46
CA THR A 191 -3.55 -36.13 -1.89
C THR A 191 -4.81 -36.37 -2.70
N LEU A 192 -5.44 -37.54 -2.57
CA LEU A 192 -6.64 -37.89 -3.33
C LEU A 192 -7.84 -37.01 -2.96
N ALA A 193 -8.00 -36.67 -1.68
CA ALA A 193 -9.04 -35.73 -1.26
C ALA A 193 -8.85 -34.34 -1.88
N THR A 194 -7.60 -33.85 -1.91
CA THR A 194 -7.27 -32.57 -2.57
C THR A 194 -7.56 -32.63 -4.07
N MET A 195 -7.18 -33.73 -4.74
CA MET A 195 -7.40 -33.90 -6.19
C MET A 195 -8.89 -33.96 -6.55
N GLN A 196 -9.71 -34.64 -5.74
CA GLN A 196 -11.16 -34.66 -5.92
C GLN A 196 -11.74 -33.24 -5.83
N LEU A 197 -11.39 -32.50 -4.78
CA LEU A 197 -11.92 -31.15 -4.57
C LEU A 197 -11.44 -30.16 -5.65
N TYR A 198 -10.19 -30.30 -6.09
CA TYR A 198 -9.66 -29.54 -7.24
C TYR A 198 -10.51 -29.77 -8.50
N ALA A 199 -10.80 -31.03 -8.83
CA ALA A 199 -11.60 -31.39 -10.00
C ALA A 199 -13.01 -30.81 -9.91
N GLU A 200 -13.69 -31.01 -8.77
CA GLU A 200 -15.04 -30.49 -8.52
C GLU A 200 -15.10 -28.96 -8.56
N THR A 201 -14.11 -28.28 -7.99
CA THR A 201 -14.04 -26.82 -7.99
C THR A 201 -13.86 -26.30 -9.41
N LYS A 202 -13.02 -26.96 -10.21
CA LYS A 202 -12.77 -26.58 -11.60
C LYS A 202 -13.99 -26.84 -12.49
N ASP A 203 -14.64 -27.99 -12.34
CA ASP A 203 -15.88 -28.35 -13.03
C ASP A 203 -17.01 -27.34 -12.71
N LEU A 204 -17.20 -27.01 -11.43
CA LEU A 204 -18.19 -26.02 -11.00
C LEU A 204 -17.90 -24.62 -11.57
N ALA A 205 -16.64 -24.22 -11.66
CA ALA A 205 -16.24 -22.94 -12.25
C ALA A 205 -16.57 -22.90 -13.76
N GLN A 206 -16.31 -24.00 -14.48
CA GLN A 206 -16.65 -24.14 -15.90
C GLN A 206 -18.16 -24.14 -16.13
N ALA A 207 -18.93 -24.87 -15.30
CA ALA A 207 -20.39 -24.91 -15.36
C ALA A 207 -21.04 -23.52 -15.16
N ARG A 208 -20.37 -22.62 -14.43
CA ARG A 208 -20.79 -21.22 -14.23
C ARG A 208 -20.39 -20.28 -15.39
N GLY A 209 -19.83 -20.81 -16.47
CA GLY A 209 -19.46 -20.04 -17.66
C GLY A 209 -18.15 -19.27 -17.55
N GLY A 210 -17.36 -19.50 -16.50
CA GLY A 210 -16.01 -18.96 -16.35
C GLY A 210 -14.95 -19.93 -16.85
N ARG A 211 -13.79 -19.41 -17.28
CA ARG A 211 -12.55 -20.20 -17.23
C ARG A 211 -12.08 -20.19 -15.78
N GLY A 212 -11.67 -21.35 -15.26
CA GLY A 212 -10.99 -21.40 -13.95
C GLY A 212 -9.90 -20.34 -13.91
N GLY A 213 -9.88 -19.50 -12.86
CA GLY A 213 -8.88 -18.46 -12.70
C GLY A 213 -7.46 -19.03 -12.62
N PRO A 214 -6.41 -18.20 -12.44
CA PRO A 214 -5.03 -18.68 -12.36
C PRO A 214 -4.82 -19.76 -11.28
N ASP A 215 -5.63 -19.72 -10.22
CA ASP A 215 -5.63 -20.69 -9.12
C ASP A 215 -6.12 -22.09 -9.53
N LEU A 216 -6.81 -22.23 -10.66
CA LEU A 216 -7.33 -23.50 -11.19
C LEU A 216 -6.60 -23.93 -12.47
N ALA A 217 -5.44 -23.33 -12.77
CA ALA A 217 -4.67 -23.65 -13.97
C ALA A 217 -4.12 -25.10 -13.95
N ASN A 218 -3.77 -25.62 -12.77
CA ASN A 218 -3.37 -27.00 -12.54
C ASN A 218 -3.45 -27.30 -11.03
N LEU A 219 -3.31 -28.58 -10.66
CA LEU A 219 -3.33 -29.02 -9.25
C LEU A 219 -2.34 -28.25 -8.37
N LYS A 220 -1.14 -27.92 -8.88
CA LYS A 220 -0.14 -27.19 -8.11
C LYS A 220 -0.61 -25.78 -7.78
N ALA A 221 -1.12 -25.04 -8.78
CA ALA A 221 -1.68 -23.71 -8.59
C ALA A 221 -2.83 -23.74 -7.57
N TYR A 222 -3.68 -24.78 -7.65
CA TYR A 222 -4.75 -24.98 -6.68
C TYR A 222 -4.21 -25.14 -5.27
N CYS A 223 -3.24 -26.03 -5.04
CA CYS A 223 -2.56 -26.20 -3.75
C CYS A 223 -1.97 -24.89 -3.22
N THR A 224 -1.31 -24.09 -4.07
CA THR A 224 -0.74 -22.79 -3.69
C THR A 224 -1.81 -21.77 -3.27
N SER A 225 -2.99 -21.80 -3.89
CA SER A 225 -4.08 -20.86 -3.59
C SER A 225 -4.80 -21.15 -2.27
N GLN A 226 -4.69 -22.38 -1.75
CA GLN A 226 -5.37 -22.76 -0.52
C GLN A 226 -4.63 -22.21 0.71
N PRO A 227 -5.34 -21.65 1.72
CA PRO A 227 -4.72 -21.14 2.93
C PRO A 227 -4.11 -22.25 3.80
N PHE A 228 -4.75 -23.42 3.82
CA PHE A 228 -4.34 -24.59 4.61
C PHE A 228 -4.41 -25.86 3.73
N PRO A 229 -3.48 -26.04 2.78
CA PRO A 229 -3.55 -27.17 1.86
C PRO A 229 -3.20 -28.48 2.57
N LEU A 230 -4.03 -29.52 2.38
CA LEU A 230 -3.70 -30.89 2.82
C LEU A 230 -2.53 -31.49 2.03
N LEU A 231 -2.35 -31.03 0.79
CA LEU A 231 -1.24 -31.36 -0.10
C LEU A 231 -0.41 -30.10 -0.36
N ALA A 232 0.80 -30.06 0.19
CA ALA A 232 1.74 -28.97 -0.08
C ALA A 232 2.12 -28.92 -1.58
N ASP A 233 2.19 -27.71 -2.13
CA ASP A 233 2.46 -27.45 -3.55
C ASP A 233 3.84 -27.94 -4.00
N ASP A 234 4.83 -27.95 -3.09
CA ASP A 234 6.17 -28.50 -3.35
C ASP A 234 6.14 -30.00 -3.68
N LYS A 235 5.11 -30.73 -3.25
CA LYS A 235 4.93 -32.15 -3.54
C LYS A 235 4.38 -32.40 -4.93
N VAL A 236 3.74 -31.40 -5.56
CA VAL A 236 3.20 -31.51 -6.92
C VAL A 236 4.29 -31.09 -7.91
N VAL A 237 4.65 -32.03 -8.79
CA VAL A 237 5.69 -31.86 -9.78
C VAL A 237 5.07 -31.91 -11.17
N LEU A 238 5.08 -30.78 -11.88
CA LEU A 238 4.46 -30.63 -13.21
C LEU A 238 5.28 -31.27 -14.34
N SER A 239 6.57 -31.52 -14.12
CA SER A 239 7.45 -32.10 -15.13
C SER A 239 8.53 -32.97 -14.49
N GLU A 240 8.83 -34.11 -15.08
CA GLU A 240 9.97 -34.93 -14.67
C GLU A 240 11.31 -34.40 -15.18
N GLY A 241 12.41 -34.87 -14.58
CA GLY A 241 13.76 -34.58 -15.03
C GLY A 241 13.97 -34.96 -16.51
N GLN A 242 14.87 -34.23 -17.19
CA GLN A 242 15.08 -34.33 -18.64
C GLN A 242 15.26 -35.77 -19.16
N THR A 243 15.93 -36.64 -18.41
CA THR A 243 16.18 -38.03 -18.84
C THR A 243 14.93 -38.90 -18.81
N ALA A 244 14.01 -38.65 -17.88
CA ALA A 244 12.75 -39.37 -17.77
C ALA A 244 11.73 -38.92 -18.83
N SER A 245 11.75 -37.62 -19.19
CA SER A 245 10.84 -37.04 -20.19
C SER A 245 11.32 -37.19 -21.65
N SER A 246 12.63 -37.28 -21.91
CA SER A 246 13.18 -37.34 -23.28
C SER A 246 13.51 -38.75 -23.79
N SER A 247 13.85 -39.70 -22.91
CA SER A 247 14.27 -41.05 -23.33
C SER A 247 13.08 -41.96 -23.69
N PRO A 248 13.21 -42.85 -24.70
CA PRO A 248 12.14 -43.80 -25.03
C PRO A 248 11.74 -44.71 -23.86
N ARG A 249 12.72 -45.16 -23.07
CA ARG A 249 12.50 -45.98 -21.87
C ARG A 249 11.79 -45.19 -20.76
N GLY A 250 12.17 -43.93 -20.55
CA GLY A 250 11.50 -43.02 -19.62
C GLY A 250 10.03 -42.83 -20.00
N LYS A 251 9.77 -42.42 -21.25
CA LYS A 251 8.41 -42.24 -21.79
C LYS A 251 7.57 -43.51 -21.68
N ALA A 252 8.12 -44.68 -22.01
CA ALA A 252 7.40 -45.95 -21.90
C ALA A 252 6.95 -46.25 -20.46
N GLN A 253 7.77 -45.94 -19.45
CA GLN A 253 7.41 -46.14 -18.03
C GLN A 253 6.34 -45.18 -17.51
N ARG A 254 6.16 -44.01 -18.17
CA ARG A 254 5.14 -43.00 -17.86
C ARG A 254 3.93 -43.05 -18.79
N THR A 255 3.97 -43.92 -19.80
CA THR A 255 2.81 -44.18 -20.66
C THR A 255 1.92 -45.18 -19.95
N LEU A 256 0.92 -44.68 -19.24
CA LEU A 256 0.07 -45.44 -18.32
C LEU A 256 -1.32 -45.65 -18.93
N ARG A 257 -2.08 -46.59 -18.37
CA ARG A 257 -3.43 -46.91 -18.87
C ARG A 257 -4.39 -45.75 -18.57
N VAL A 258 -5.22 -45.43 -19.53
CA VAL A 258 -6.37 -44.52 -19.36
C VAL A 258 -7.60 -45.13 -20.03
N PRO A 259 -8.82 -44.75 -19.64
CA PRO A 259 -10.02 -45.14 -20.38
C PRO A 259 -10.01 -44.64 -21.83
N GLU A 260 -10.65 -45.38 -22.74
CA GLU A 260 -10.69 -45.03 -24.17
C GLU A 260 -11.39 -43.69 -24.47
N TYR A 261 -12.31 -43.26 -23.60
CA TYR A 261 -12.97 -41.96 -23.73
C TYR A 261 -12.04 -40.79 -23.39
N ILE A 262 -11.00 -41.03 -22.57
CA ILE A 262 -9.94 -40.06 -22.29
C ILE A 262 -8.95 -40.04 -23.47
N ASP A 263 -8.41 -41.19 -23.86
CA ASP A 263 -7.56 -41.32 -25.06
C ASP A 263 -7.90 -42.61 -25.80
N SER A 264 -8.18 -42.50 -27.09
CA SER A 264 -8.60 -43.65 -27.94
C SER A 264 -7.59 -44.80 -28.01
N SER A 265 -6.31 -44.56 -27.70
CA SER A 265 -5.29 -45.61 -27.62
C SER A 265 -5.33 -46.42 -26.32
N GLY A 266 -6.13 -45.99 -25.34
CA GLY A 266 -6.18 -46.56 -23.99
C GLY A 266 -4.94 -46.26 -23.14
N ARG A 267 -4.05 -45.36 -23.61
CA ARG A 267 -2.81 -45.00 -22.92
C ARG A 267 -2.50 -43.51 -23.04
N ALA A 268 -1.92 -42.93 -22.00
CA ALA A 268 -1.47 -41.54 -22.00
C ALA A 268 -0.13 -41.38 -21.28
N LEU A 269 0.66 -40.40 -21.71
CA LEU A 269 1.91 -40.03 -21.07
C LEU A 269 1.63 -39.15 -19.84
N MET A 270 1.98 -39.63 -18.64
CA MET A 270 1.75 -38.93 -17.37
C MET A 270 3.08 -38.49 -16.74
N LEU A 271 3.49 -37.26 -17.04
CA LEU A 271 4.71 -36.67 -16.49
C LEU A 271 4.45 -36.01 -15.12
N GLU A 272 3.23 -35.54 -14.91
CA GLU A 272 2.83 -34.94 -13.64
C GLU A 272 2.77 -36.00 -12.55
N HIS A 273 3.31 -35.67 -11.38
CA HIS A 273 3.31 -36.57 -10.25
C HIS A 273 3.34 -35.87 -8.90
N VAL A 274 2.87 -36.58 -7.88
CA VAL A 274 2.92 -36.18 -6.48
C VAL A 274 3.93 -37.01 -5.71
N ARG A 275 4.75 -36.34 -4.90
CA ARG A 275 5.69 -36.97 -3.97
C ARG A 275 4.96 -37.41 -2.70
N ILE A 276 4.64 -38.69 -2.60
CA ILE A 276 4.02 -39.27 -1.40
C ILE A 276 5.08 -39.61 -0.35
N GLY A 277 6.26 -40.06 -0.77
CA GLY A 277 7.43 -40.20 0.09
C GLY A 277 8.64 -39.41 -0.42
N ASP A 278 9.50 -39.03 0.53
CA ASP A 278 10.79 -38.38 0.28
C ASP A 278 11.94 -39.22 0.86
N GLY A 279 13.15 -38.99 0.36
CA GLY A 279 14.40 -39.62 0.84
C GLY A 279 14.76 -40.90 0.08
N ALA A 280 15.32 -41.87 0.81
CA ALA A 280 15.75 -43.14 0.23
C ALA A 280 14.58 -43.94 -0.38
N PRO A 281 14.84 -44.79 -1.40
CA PRO A 281 13.85 -45.71 -1.96
C PRO A 281 13.09 -46.46 -0.86
N PRO A 282 11.77 -46.66 -1.01
CA PRO A 282 11.05 -46.60 -2.28
C PRO A 282 10.43 -45.23 -2.65
N ALA A 283 10.66 -44.17 -1.86
CA ALA A 283 10.22 -42.79 -2.11
C ALA A 283 8.95 -42.60 -2.98
N PRO A 284 7.77 -43.14 -2.57
CA PRO A 284 6.66 -43.41 -3.47
C PRO A 284 6.14 -42.19 -4.23
N ARG A 285 5.75 -42.41 -5.49
CA ARG A 285 5.22 -41.38 -6.40
C ARG A 285 3.85 -41.79 -6.92
N LEU A 286 2.95 -40.81 -6.99
CA LEU A 286 1.64 -40.94 -7.63
C LEU A 286 1.69 -40.17 -8.95
N HIS A 287 1.50 -40.85 -10.08
CA HIS A 287 1.40 -40.21 -11.39
C HIS A 287 -0.05 -40.06 -11.79
N TYR A 288 -0.37 -38.91 -12.37
CA TYR A 288 -1.72 -38.60 -12.80
C TYR A 288 -1.75 -37.87 -14.14
N LEU A 289 -2.90 -37.91 -14.78
CA LEU A 289 -3.27 -37.08 -15.92
C LEU A 289 -4.39 -36.14 -15.47
N ASP A 290 -4.19 -34.85 -15.65
CA ASP A 290 -5.23 -33.85 -15.48
C ASP A 290 -6.02 -33.70 -16.80
N ASP A 291 -7.21 -34.29 -16.87
CA ASP A 291 -8.14 -34.14 -18.01
C ASP A 291 -9.38 -33.30 -17.61
N THR A 292 -9.25 -32.51 -16.54
CA THR A 292 -10.38 -31.73 -15.99
C THR A 292 -10.91 -30.68 -16.95
N ASP A 293 -10.09 -30.17 -17.88
CA ASP A 293 -10.54 -29.21 -18.89
C ASP A 293 -11.44 -29.83 -19.98
N ARG A 294 -11.45 -31.16 -20.12
CA ARG A 294 -12.22 -31.87 -21.13
C ARG A 294 -13.28 -32.80 -20.55
N SER A 295 -12.92 -33.66 -19.60
CA SER A 295 -13.83 -34.62 -18.99
C SER A 295 -14.26 -34.26 -17.57
N GLY A 296 -13.65 -33.25 -16.95
CA GLY A 296 -13.85 -32.95 -15.53
C GLY A 296 -13.15 -33.95 -14.59
N GLN A 297 -12.30 -34.84 -15.12
CA GLN A 297 -11.70 -35.93 -14.35
C GLN A 297 -10.17 -35.87 -14.28
N LEU A 298 -9.61 -36.42 -13.20
CA LEU A 298 -8.19 -36.77 -13.12
C LEU A 298 -8.04 -38.28 -13.20
N VAL A 299 -7.08 -38.75 -13.99
CA VAL A 299 -6.76 -40.18 -14.09
C VAL A 299 -5.53 -40.49 -13.23
N ILE A 300 -5.68 -41.36 -12.24
CA ILE A 300 -4.59 -41.85 -11.40
C ILE A 300 -3.99 -43.09 -12.05
N GLY A 301 -2.92 -42.92 -12.82
CA GLY A 301 -2.36 -43.99 -13.66
C GLY A 301 -1.32 -44.87 -12.97
N PHE A 302 -0.68 -44.39 -11.91
CA PHE A 302 0.31 -45.18 -11.17
C PHE A 302 0.47 -44.66 -9.74
N PHE A 303 0.61 -45.60 -8.80
CA PHE A 303 1.10 -45.34 -7.46
C PHE A 303 2.05 -46.47 -7.06
N GLY A 304 3.28 -46.13 -6.71
CA GLY A 304 4.30 -47.12 -6.41
C GLY A 304 5.67 -46.50 -6.14
N ASP A 305 6.70 -47.35 -6.14
CA ASP A 305 8.09 -46.94 -5.97
C ASP A 305 8.50 -45.90 -7.03
N HIS A 306 9.43 -45.04 -6.67
CA HIS A 306 10.04 -44.07 -7.56
C HIS A 306 10.71 -44.79 -8.75
N ARG A 307 10.08 -44.71 -9.94
CA ARG A 307 10.59 -45.34 -11.15
C ARG A 307 11.90 -44.68 -11.63
N TYR A 308 12.75 -45.51 -12.23
CA TYR A 308 14.12 -45.22 -12.67
C TYR A 308 14.35 -43.81 -13.27
N ASN A 309 15.36 -43.11 -12.74
CA ASN A 309 16.10 -42.03 -13.40
C ASN A 309 17.52 -42.57 -13.64
N ALA A 310 18.16 -42.23 -14.76
CA ALA A 310 19.33 -42.91 -15.33
C ALA A 310 20.67 -42.94 -14.53
N GLY A 311 20.64 -43.14 -13.22
CA GLY A 311 21.81 -43.14 -12.34
C GLY A 311 21.91 -44.33 -11.38
N THR A 312 21.11 -45.38 -11.52
CA THR A 312 21.32 -46.63 -10.77
C THR A 312 21.95 -47.69 -11.68
N ASN A 313 23.28 -47.74 -11.64
CA ASN A 313 24.08 -48.96 -11.84
C ASN A 313 24.29 -49.62 -10.48
#